data_AF-A0A7V9HAS4-F1
#
_entry.id   AF-A0A7V9HAS4-F1
#
_cell.length_a   1.000
_cell.length_b   1.000
_cell.length_c   1.000
_cell.angle_alpha   90.00
_cell.angle_beta   90.00
_cell.angle_gamma   90.00
#
_symmetry.space_group_name_H-M   'P 1'
#
loop_
_entity.id
_entity.type
_entity.pdbx_description
1 polymer ?
#
loop_
_entity_poly.entity_id
_entity_poly.type
_entity_poly.pdbx_seq_one_letter_code
_entity_poly.pdbx_strand_id
1 'polypeptide(L)'
;MTAAFRRPALVSLLLIAFSGSLAACGSDEERPEASSGTDEVLVSAAASLKGALTSYGSSFDGGEVKLSFAGSDELAAQIRQGIKLDVFAAANTKLPDQLFKEGLVETPLRFTTNELVLAVPADSDAVTSVDDLATKVT
;
A
#
# COMPACT_ATOMS: atom_id res chain seq x y z
N MET A 1 -16.18 -34.63 -51.52
CA MET A 1 -15.79 -33.29 -51.97
C MET A 1 -14.41 -32.99 -51.41
N THR A 2 -13.46 -32.97 -52.34
CA THR A 2 -12.08 -32.43 -52.39
C THR A 2 -11.31 -32.06 -51.11
N ALA A 3 -10.12 -32.67 -51.02
CA ALA A 3 -8.99 -32.37 -50.14
C ALA A 3 -8.29 -31.04 -50.46
N ALA A 4 -7.43 -30.54 -49.55
CA ALA A 4 -5.98 -30.56 -49.73
C ALA A 4 -5.22 -29.50 -48.90
N PHE A 5 -4.23 -30.02 -48.20
CA PHE A 5 -3.03 -29.38 -47.63
C PHE A 5 -2.31 -28.48 -48.64
N ARG A 6 -1.73 -27.35 -48.18
CA ARG A 6 -0.46 -26.78 -48.71
C ARG A 6 0.04 -25.53 -47.96
N ARG A 7 1.20 -25.67 -47.31
CA ARG A 7 2.22 -24.60 -47.19
C ARG A 7 3.16 -24.71 -48.40
N PRO A 8 3.60 -23.61 -49.03
CA PRO A 8 5.02 -23.18 -48.94
C PRO A 8 5.17 -21.63 -48.93
N ALA A 9 6.07 -21.03 -48.13
CA ALA A 9 7.48 -20.69 -48.40
C ALA A 9 7.73 -19.75 -49.59
N LEU A 10 8.27 -18.55 -49.35
CA LEU A 10 9.25 -17.76 -50.15
C LEU A 10 9.33 -16.32 -49.56
N VAL A 11 10.38 -15.99 -48.81
CA VAL A 11 11.60 -15.28 -49.26
C VAL A 11 11.32 -13.83 -49.69
N SER A 12 11.76 -12.87 -48.86
CA SER A 12 12.47 -11.68 -49.34
C SER A 12 13.28 -11.03 -48.23
N LEU A 13 14.58 -11.23 -48.38
CA LEU A 13 15.72 -10.53 -47.83
C LEU A 13 15.59 -9.01 -48.10
N LEU A 14 15.63 -8.18 -47.05
CA LEU A 14 16.05 -6.78 -47.19
C LEU A 14 16.98 -6.42 -46.02
N LEU A 15 18.27 -6.48 -46.32
CA LEU A 15 19.35 -5.87 -45.54
C LEU A 15 19.19 -4.34 -45.61
N ILE A 16 18.96 -3.69 -44.48
CA ILE A 16 19.33 -2.29 -44.29
C ILE A 16 20.18 -2.23 -43.03
N ALA A 17 21.49 -2.27 -43.26
CA ALA A 17 22.49 -1.86 -42.29
C ALA A 17 22.42 -0.33 -42.16
N PHE A 18 21.82 0.16 -41.08
CA PHE A 18 21.88 1.57 -40.72
C PHE A 18 22.87 1.75 -39.57
N SER A 19 24.15 1.89 -39.94
CA SER A 19 25.20 2.36 -39.05
C SER A 19 25.08 3.87 -38.87
N GLY A 20 25.12 4.31 -37.61
CA GLY A 20 25.72 5.59 -37.23
C GLY A 20 24.75 6.76 -37.01
N SER A 21 24.46 7.04 -35.75
CA SER A 21 24.80 8.31 -35.08
C SER A 21 24.25 8.30 -33.65
N LEU A 22 25.06 7.83 -32.70
CA LEU A 22 24.89 8.14 -31.28
C LEU A 22 25.49 9.54 -31.05
N ALA A 23 24.64 10.55 -31.21
CA ALA A 23 24.92 11.91 -30.75
C ALA A 23 23.62 12.47 -30.16
N ALA A 24 23.29 11.98 -28.97
CA ALA A 24 22.35 12.66 -28.09
C ALA A 24 23.08 12.91 -26.77
N CYS A 25 23.72 14.09 -26.69
CA CYS A 25 23.96 14.73 -25.40
C CYS A 25 22.58 14.95 -24.79
N GLY A 26 22.15 14.03 -23.95
CA GLY A 26 21.09 14.32 -22.99
C GLY A 26 21.69 15.27 -21.98
N SER A 27 21.32 16.54 -22.10
CA SER A 27 21.49 17.53 -21.05
C SER A 27 21.00 16.93 -19.72
N ASP A 28 21.77 17.10 -18.65
CA ASP A 28 21.26 16.92 -17.29
C ASP A 28 20.00 17.78 -17.15
N GLU A 29 18.83 17.16 -17.30
CA GLU A 29 17.59 17.71 -16.78
C GLU A 29 17.73 17.67 -15.28
N GLU A 30 18.22 18.79 -14.71
CA GLU A 30 17.94 19.21 -13.34
C GLU A 30 16.43 19.09 -13.17
N ARG A 31 16.01 17.93 -12.66
CA ARG A 31 14.66 17.67 -12.20
C ARG A 31 14.32 18.82 -11.26
N PRO A 32 13.21 19.54 -11.48
CA PRO A 32 12.85 20.64 -10.61
C PRO A 32 12.70 20.07 -9.21
N GLU A 33 13.60 20.47 -8.30
CA GLU A 33 13.38 20.28 -6.88
C GLU A 33 12.09 21.02 -6.56
N ALA A 34 11.09 20.27 -6.09
CA ALA A 34 9.81 20.82 -5.71
C ALA A 34 10.06 21.85 -4.60
N SER A 35 9.86 23.11 -4.97
CA SER A 35 9.94 24.26 -4.10
C SER A 35 8.93 24.15 -2.96
N SER A 36 9.41 24.22 -1.71
CA SER A 36 8.82 24.89 -0.54
C SER A 36 7.29 25.10 -0.51
N GLY A 37 6.52 24.02 -0.66
CA GLY A 37 5.16 23.91 -0.13
C GLY A 37 5.26 23.21 1.22
N THR A 38 4.32 23.47 2.14
CA THR A 38 4.19 22.68 3.38
C THR A 38 4.46 21.21 3.10
N ASP A 39 5.46 20.61 3.76
CA ASP A 39 5.81 19.20 3.58
C ASP A 39 4.56 18.36 3.88
N GLU A 40 3.93 17.83 2.83
CA GLU A 40 2.75 16.98 2.99
C GLU A 40 3.23 15.59 3.40
N VAL A 41 2.63 15.03 4.45
CA VAL A 41 2.94 13.68 4.94
C VAL A 41 1.73 12.79 4.70
N LEU A 42 1.86 11.84 3.77
CA LEU A 42 0.85 10.86 3.42
C LEU A 42 0.92 9.66 4.38
N VAL A 43 -0.11 9.52 5.21
CA VAL A 43 -0.19 8.48 6.24
C VAL A 43 -1.33 7.53 5.94
N SER A 44 -1.01 6.28 5.65
CA SER A 44 -1.97 5.17 5.57
C SER A 44 -1.96 4.38 6.87
N ALA A 45 -3.06 4.43 7.62
CA ALA A 45 -3.13 3.86 8.95
C ALA A 45 -4.33 2.91 9.14
N ALA A 46 -4.16 1.92 9.99
CA ALA A 46 -5.24 1.03 10.39
C ALA A 46 -6.42 1.82 10.96
N ALA A 47 -7.65 1.41 10.62
CA ALA A 47 -8.86 2.11 11.06
C ALA A 47 -8.97 2.28 12.59
N SER A 48 -8.44 1.34 13.38
CA SER A 48 -8.39 1.44 14.85
C SER A 48 -7.54 2.61 15.37
N LEU A 49 -6.62 3.14 14.56
CA LEU A 49 -5.76 4.28 14.92
C LEU A 49 -6.41 5.64 14.60
N LYS A 50 -7.60 5.66 14.00
CA LYS A 50 -8.26 6.88 13.51
C LYS A 50 -8.38 7.96 14.57
N GLY A 51 -8.91 7.63 15.76
CA GLY A 51 -9.08 8.61 16.83
C GLY A 51 -7.76 9.25 17.25
N ALA A 52 -6.74 8.43 17.50
CA ALA A 52 -5.43 8.90 17.95
C ALA A 52 -4.72 9.75 16.88
N LEU A 53 -4.67 9.27 15.63
CA LEU A 53 -3.94 9.96 14.57
C LEU A 53 -4.66 11.21 14.04
N THR A 54 -5.99 11.24 14.02
CA THR A 54 -6.73 12.49 13.70
C THR A 54 -6.48 13.56 14.77
N SER A 55 -6.48 13.18 16.05
CA SER A 55 -6.17 14.10 17.14
C SER A 55 -4.73 14.62 17.04
N TYR A 56 -3.77 13.73 16.82
CA TYR A 56 -2.35 14.12 16.74
C TYR A 56 -2.03 14.92 15.48
N GLY A 57 -2.52 14.50 14.32
CA GLY A 57 -2.25 15.13 13.02
C GLY A 57 -2.70 16.59 12.95
N SER A 58 -3.71 16.97 13.73
CA SER A 58 -4.19 18.36 13.84
C SER A 58 -3.22 19.28 14.59
N SER A 59 -2.32 18.71 15.40
CA SER A 59 -1.30 19.42 16.19
C SER A 59 0.13 19.17 15.70
N PHE A 60 0.29 18.42 14.60
CA PHE A 60 1.59 18.10 14.04
C PHE A 60 2.23 19.37 13.45
N ASP A 61 3.47 19.64 13.83
CA ASP A 61 4.22 20.85 13.44
C ASP A 61 5.19 20.62 12.27
N GLY A 62 5.42 19.37 11.89
CA GLY A 62 6.33 18.98 10.82
C GLY A 62 5.76 19.03 9.40
N GLY A 63 4.51 19.44 9.21
CA GLY A 63 3.87 19.45 7.88
C GLY A 63 2.36 19.24 7.88
N GLU A 64 1.75 19.23 6.70
CA GLU A 64 0.33 18.88 6.56
C GLU A 64 0.17 17.34 6.52
N VAL A 65 -0.55 16.76 7.48
CA VAL A 65 -0.77 15.31 7.51
C VAL A 65 -2.04 14.94 6.74
N LYS A 66 -1.90 14.15 5.67
CA LYS A 66 -3.03 13.52 4.97
C LYS A 66 -3.22 12.10 5.47
N LEU A 67 -4.34 11.88 6.16
CA LEU A 67 -4.66 10.59 6.76
C LEU A 67 -5.62 9.78 5.86
N SER A 68 -5.23 8.55 5.55
CA SER A 68 -6.07 7.52 4.95
C SER A 68 -6.23 6.36 5.90
N PHE A 69 -7.47 5.88 6.10
CA PHE A 69 -7.78 4.80 7.04
C PHE A 69 -8.48 3.64 6.36
N ALA A 70 -7.98 2.42 6.57
CA ALA A 70 -8.61 1.17 6.11
C ALA A 70 -8.15 -0.04 6.94
N GLY A 71 -8.52 -1.25 6.52
CA GLY A 71 -7.97 -2.50 7.07
C GLY A 71 -6.47 -2.59 6.81
N SER A 72 -5.68 -3.08 7.78
CA SER A 72 -4.22 -3.13 7.62
C SER A 72 -3.78 -4.03 6.47
N ASP A 73 -4.52 -5.09 6.21
CA ASP A 73 -4.34 -6.01 5.09
C ASP A 73 -4.63 -5.36 3.73
N GLU A 74 -5.71 -4.57 3.64
CA GLU A 74 -6.02 -3.77 2.46
C GLU A 74 -4.92 -2.75 2.16
N LEU A 75 -4.50 -1.99 3.17
CA LEU A 75 -3.41 -1.01 3.04
C LEU A 75 -2.09 -1.69 2.62
N ALA A 76 -1.77 -2.85 3.20
CA ALA A 76 -0.59 -3.61 2.78
C ALA A 76 -0.70 -4.11 1.33
N ALA A 77 -1.90 -4.49 0.88
CA ALA A 77 -2.12 -4.85 -0.52
C ALA A 77 -1.92 -3.65 -1.46
N GLN A 78 -2.39 -2.46 -1.06
CA GLN A 78 -2.17 -1.21 -1.82
C GLN A 78 -0.67 -0.87 -1.95
N ILE A 79 0.11 -1.03 -0.88
CA ILE A 79 1.57 -0.84 -0.92
C ILE A 79 2.23 -1.82 -1.91
N ARG A 80 1.83 -3.09 -1.91
CA ARG A 80 2.30 -4.09 -2.88
C ARG A 80 1.92 -3.76 -4.32
N GLN A 81 0.83 -3.03 -4.53
CA GLN A 81 0.39 -2.54 -5.83
C GLN A 81 1.12 -1.26 -6.25
N GLY A 82 2.02 -0.74 -5.43
CA GLY A 82 2.85 0.43 -5.74
C GLY A 82 2.24 1.77 -5.33
N ILE A 83 1.23 1.78 -4.44
CA ILE A 83 0.81 3.04 -3.81
C ILE A 83 2.00 3.63 -3.04
N LYS A 84 2.25 4.91 -3.30
CA LYS A 84 3.29 5.69 -2.61
C LYS A 84 2.66 6.45 -1.46
N LEU A 85 3.34 6.40 -0.31
CA LEU A 85 2.97 7.01 0.95
C LEU A 85 4.24 7.15 1.79
N ASP A 86 4.19 7.99 2.82
CA ASP A 86 5.33 8.25 3.70
C ASP A 86 5.29 7.37 4.95
N VAL A 87 4.10 7.13 5.51
CA VAL A 87 3.93 6.33 6.73
C VAL A 87 2.85 5.27 6.59
N PHE A 88 3.21 4.02 6.81
CA PHE A 88 2.29 2.90 6.98
C PHE A 88 2.20 2.50 8.46
N ALA A 89 1.02 2.63 9.06
CA ALA A 89 0.77 2.26 10.45
C ALA A 89 -0.25 1.12 10.55
N ALA A 90 0.20 -0.09 10.86
CA ALA A 90 -0.64 -1.29 10.90
C ALA A 90 -1.13 -1.64 12.32
N ALA A 91 -2.25 -2.37 12.40
CA ALA A 91 -2.78 -2.92 13.66
C ALA A 91 -2.09 -4.23 14.09
N ASN A 92 -1.09 -4.70 13.34
CA ASN A 92 -0.30 -5.88 13.66
C ASN A 92 1.13 -5.74 13.16
N THR A 93 1.99 -6.64 13.60
CA THR A 93 3.43 -6.63 13.24
C THR A 93 3.74 -7.48 12.02
N LYS A 94 2.93 -8.49 11.74
CA LYS A 94 3.13 -9.43 10.63
C LYS A 94 3.16 -8.73 9.27
N LEU A 95 2.25 -7.78 9.03
CA LEU A 95 2.15 -7.10 7.73
C LEU A 95 3.33 -6.16 7.46
N PRO A 96 3.70 -5.24 8.37
CA PRO A 96 4.94 -4.46 8.22
C PRO A 96 6.18 -5.35 8.04
N ASP A 97 6.32 -6.43 8.82
CA ASP A 97 7.46 -7.34 8.72
C ASP A 97 7.54 -8.04 7.35
N GLN A 98 6.39 -8.37 6.75
CA GLN A 98 6.34 -8.93 5.40
C GLN A 98 6.73 -7.89 4.35
N LEU A 99 6.16 -6.69 4.41
CA LEU A 99 6.49 -5.61 3.46
C LEU A 99 7.98 -5.23 3.54
N PHE A 100 8.58 -5.25 4.73
CA PHE A 100 10.01 -5.02 4.91
C PHE A 100 10.84 -6.11 4.22
N LYS A 101 10.49 -7.38 4.39
CA LYS A 101 11.15 -8.50 3.70
C LYS A 101 10.98 -8.44 2.17
N GLU A 102 9.89 -7.85 1.71
CA GLU A 102 9.62 -7.58 0.29
C GLU A 102 10.37 -6.33 -0.24
N GLY A 103 11.03 -5.56 0.64
CA GLY A 103 11.76 -4.33 0.27
C GLY A 103 10.85 -3.15 -0.06
N LEU A 104 9.59 -3.18 0.39
CA LEU A 104 8.57 -2.16 0.07
C LEU A 104 8.46 -1.07 1.14
N VAL A 105 8.99 -1.30 2.33
CA VAL A 105 9.02 -0.34 3.44
C VAL A 105 10.36 -0.45 4.18
N GLU A 106 10.68 0.56 4.98
CA GLU A 106 11.82 0.53 5.89
C GLU A 106 11.59 -0.39 7.11
N THR A 107 12.58 -0.50 7.99
CA THR A 107 12.52 -1.37 9.17
C THR A 107 11.33 -0.99 10.06
N PRO A 108 10.35 -1.89 10.31
CA PRO A 108 9.18 -1.55 11.10
C PRO A 108 9.50 -1.26 12.56
N LEU A 109 8.78 -0.29 13.14
CA LEU A 109 8.85 0.06 14.56
C LEU A 109 7.56 -0.32 15.28
N ARG A 110 7.70 -0.88 16.49
CA ARG A 110 6.57 -1.13 17.39
C ARG A 110 6.35 0.12 18.23
N PHE A 111 5.20 0.78 18.06
CA PHE A 111 4.92 2.06 18.71
C PHE A 111 3.69 2.02 19.64
N THR A 112 2.86 0.98 19.55
CA THR A 112 1.67 0.83 20.38
C THR A 112 1.28 -0.64 20.56
N THR A 113 0.39 -0.90 21.51
CA THR A 113 -0.24 -2.20 21.79
C THR A 113 -1.74 -2.03 21.92
N ASN A 114 -2.48 -3.12 21.81
CA ASN A 114 -3.90 -3.12 22.09
C ASN A 114 -4.30 -4.39 22.85
N GLU A 115 -5.45 -4.35 23.50
CA GLU A 115 -6.06 -5.50 24.16
C GLU A 115 -7.34 -5.88 23.40
N LEU A 116 -7.50 -7.18 23.13
CA LEU A 116 -8.72 -7.67 22.50
C LEU A 116 -9.80 -7.78 23.58
N VAL A 117 -10.90 -7.07 23.38
CA VAL A 117 -12.03 -7.05 24.30
C VAL A 117 -13.31 -7.46 23.59
N LEU A 118 -14.28 -7.95 24.35
CA LEU A 118 -15.65 -8.17 23.91
C LEU A 118 -16.50 -6.99 24.39
N ALA A 119 -16.94 -6.15 23.46
CA ALA A 119 -17.86 -5.05 23.77
C ALA A 119 -19.31 -5.57 23.79
N VAL A 120 -20.03 -5.26 24.87
CA VAL A 120 -21.44 -5.61 25.06
C VAL A 120 -22.26 -4.33 25.30
N PRO A 121 -23.56 -4.30 24.97
CA PRO A 121 -24.42 -3.18 25.34
C PRO A 121 -24.39 -2.96 26.86
N ALA A 122 -24.35 -1.70 27.30
CA ALA A 122 -24.23 -1.35 28.72
C ALA A 122 -25.38 -1.92 29.58
N ASP A 123 -26.57 -2.04 28.99
CA ASP A 123 -27.79 -2.50 29.67
C ASP A 123 -28.08 -4.00 29.41
N SER A 124 -27.07 -4.79 29.02
CA SER A 124 -27.23 -6.20 28.65
C SER A 124 -26.46 -7.14 29.58
N ASP A 125 -27.20 -8.00 30.27
CA ASP A 125 -26.64 -9.11 31.07
C ASP A 125 -26.51 -10.43 30.27
N ALA A 126 -26.76 -10.38 28.95
CA ALA A 126 -26.81 -11.58 28.10
C ALA A 126 -25.45 -12.27 27.88
N VAL A 127 -24.34 -11.57 28.15
CA VAL A 127 -22.98 -12.06 27.92
C VAL A 127 -22.16 -11.81 29.18
N THR A 128 -21.90 -12.89 29.92
CA THR A 128 -21.11 -12.91 31.15
C THR A 128 -19.79 -13.68 30.97
N SER A 129 -19.70 -14.49 29.90
CA SER A 129 -18.55 -15.27 29.52
C SER A 129 -18.43 -15.39 27.99
N VAL A 130 -17.27 -15.83 27.48
CA VAL A 130 -17.09 -16.08 26.04
C VAL A 130 -17.99 -17.22 25.55
N ASP A 131 -18.31 -18.19 26.42
CA ASP A 131 -19.14 -19.34 26.08
C ASP A 131 -20.58 -18.93 25.71
N ASP A 132 -21.07 -17.82 26.26
CA ASP A 132 -22.41 -17.30 25.98
C ASP A 132 -22.58 -16.95 24.49
N LEU A 133 -21.48 -16.67 23.77
CA LEU A 133 -21.47 -16.38 22.32
C LEU A 133 -21.65 -17.62 21.44
N ALA A 134 -21.45 -18.82 21.99
CA ALA A 134 -21.65 -20.07 21.25
C ALA A 134 -23.15 -20.43 21.11
N THR A 135 -24.00 -19.81 21.93
CA THR A 135 -25.44 -19.98 21.90
C THR A 135 -26.06 -19.10 20.81
N LYS A 136 -26.82 -19.71 19.91
CA LYS A 136 -27.54 -18.99 18.86
C LYS A 136 -28.59 -18.10 19.52
N VAL A 137 -28.40 -16.78 19.49
CA VAL A 137 -29.46 -15.82 19.84
C VAL A 137 -30.51 -15.91 18.72
N THR A 138 -31.58 -16.66 18.96
CA THR A 138 -32.78 -16.72 18.10
C THR A 138 -33.73 -15.58 18.41
#